data_AF-D4A8W4-F1
#
_entry.id   AF-D4A8W4-F1
#
_cell.length_a   1.000
_cell.length_b   1.000
_cell.length_c   1.000
_cell.angle_alpha   90.00
_cell.angle_beta   90.00
_cell.angle_gamma   90.00
#
_symmetry.space_group_name_H-M   'P 1'
#
loop_
_entity.id
_entity.type
_entity.pdbx_description
1 polymer ?
#
loop_
_entity_poly.entity_id
_entity_poly.type
_entity_poly.pdbx_seq_one_letter_code
_entity_poly.pdbx_strand_id
1 'polypeptide(L)'
;MGKDILLLLLGLSLLVSSMQALTCIKCERFNSQGICERGEGCCEAQPGEKCASLITYKDGKIQFGSQRCADLCYRGTVENGGLTIKMNCCSHRSFCNKPYP
;
A
#
# COMPACT_ATOMS: atom_id res chain seq x y z
N MET A 1 -6.36 14.05 42.48
CA MET A 1 -5.47 14.77 41.53
C MET A 1 -4.62 13.82 40.69
N GLY A 2 -3.84 12.89 41.26
CA GLY A 2 -3.00 11.99 40.45
C GLY A 2 -3.75 10.98 39.57
N LYS A 3 -4.86 10.40 40.06
CA LYS A 3 -5.64 9.37 39.34
C LYS A 3 -6.29 9.92 38.06
N ASP A 4 -6.84 11.13 38.12
CA ASP A 4 -7.53 11.75 36.96
C ASP A 4 -6.52 12.11 35.86
N ILE A 5 -5.35 12.61 36.23
CA ILE A 5 -4.23 12.85 35.30
C ILE A 5 -3.79 11.54 34.64
N LEU A 6 -3.66 10.45 35.42
CA LEU A 6 -3.28 9.13 34.88
C LEU A 6 -4.31 8.62 33.86
N LEU A 7 -5.60 8.76 34.17
CA LEU A 7 -6.69 8.36 33.25
C LEU A 7 -6.69 9.20 31.97
N LEU A 8 -6.43 10.51 32.07
CA LEU A 8 -6.29 11.38 30.90
C LEU A 8 -5.10 10.99 30.02
N LEU A 9 -3.95 10.67 30.63
CA LEU A 9 -2.76 10.20 29.90
C LEU A 9 -3.00 8.83 29.24
N LEU A 10 -3.71 7.93 29.89
CA LEU A 10 -4.13 6.63 29.32
C LEU A 10 -5.09 6.83 28.14
N GLY A 11 -6.09 7.70 28.28
CA GLY A 11 -7.01 8.04 27.19
C GLY A 11 -6.28 8.67 25.99
N LEU A 12 -5.36 9.61 26.25
CA LEU A 12 -4.59 10.26 25.20
C LEU A 12 -3.64 9.28 24.49
N SER A 13 -2.98 8.38 25.22
CA SER A 13 -2.08 7.38 24.62
C SER A 13 -2.83 6.33 23.78
N LEU A 14 -4.03 5.91 24.19
CA LEU A 14 -4.92 5.07 23.39
C LEU A 14 -5.33 5.76 22.08
N LEU A 15 -5.70 7.05 22.14
CA LEU A 15 -6.05 7.84 20.96
C LEU A 15 -4.86 7.99 20.00
N VAL A 16 -3.67 8.32 20.50
CA VAL A 16 -2.45 8.44 19.67
C VAL A 16 -2.09 7.11 19.01
N SER A 17 -2.22 5.99 19.73
CA SER A 17 -1.94 4.65 19.19
C SER A 17 -2.89 4.27 18.04
N SER A 18 -4.15 4.72 18.11
CA SER A 18 -5.15 4.50 17.05
C SER A 18 -4.96 5.36 15.81
N MET A 19 -4.09 6.38 15.86
CA MET A 19 -3.84 7.35 14.78
C MET A 19 -2.65 6.99 13.88
N GLN A 20 -2.06 5.80 13.97
CA GLN A 20 -1.03 5.41 13.00
C GLN A 20 -1.66 5.26 11.61
N ALA A 21 -1.44 6.27 10.76
CA ALA A 21 -1.89 6.27 9.38
C ALA A 21 -1.23 5.13 8.60
N LEU A 22 -2.01 4.45 7.76
CA LEU A 22 -1.49 3.39 6.89
C LEU A 22 -0.58 4.02 5.83
N THR A 23 0.72 3.82 5.94
CA THR A 23 1.68 4.28 4.92
C THR A 23 1.88 3.21 3.86
N CYS A 24 1.83 3.59 2.58
CA CYS A 24 2.04 2.71 1.44
C CYS A 24 3.28 3.10 0.64
N ILE A 25 3.88 2.13 -0.06
CA ILE A 25 4.92 2.43 -1.05
C ILE A 25 4.26 3.14 -2.23
N LYS A 26 4.88 4.22 -2.70
CA LYS A 26 4.52 4.93 -3.92
C LYS A 26 5.62 4.68 -4.96
N CYS A 27 5.22 4.21 -6.13
CA CYS A 27 6.07 4.10 -7.29
C CYS A 27 5.18 4.18 -8.54
N GLU A 28 5.42 5.15 -9.41
CA GLU A 28 4.66 5.29 -10.66
C GLU A 28 5.00 4.19 -11.67
N ARG A 29 6.26 3.73 -11.67
CA ARG A 29 6.72 2.62 -12.50
C ARG A 29 7.93 1.93 -11.86
N PHE A 30 7.81 0.65 -11.55
CA PHE A 30 8.95 -0.23 -11.27
C PHE A 30 9.16 -1.22 -12.43
N ASN A 31 10.40 -1.65 -12.65
CA ASN A 31 10.78 -2.56 -13.74
C ASN A 31 10.70 -4.05 -13.36
N SER A 32 11.14 -4.93 -14.27
CA SER A 32 11.14 -6.39 -14.07
C SER A 32 11.99 -6.87 -12.89
N GLN A 33 12.93 -6.05 -12.41
CA GLN A 33 13.75 -6.33 -11.21
C GLN A 33 13.12 -5.76 -9.92
N GLY A 34 11.94 -5.12 -10.02
CA GLY A 34 11.29 -4.46 -8.89
C GLY A 34 11.90 -3.11 -8.50
N ILE A 35 12.82 -2.57 -9.31
CA ILE A 35 13.44 -1.25 -9.07
C ILE A 35 12.47 -0.16 -9.51
N CYS A 36 12.20 0.82 -8.65
CA CYS A 36 11.38 1.97 -9.01
C CYS A 36 12.16 2.92 -9.93
N GLU A 37 11.70 3.09 -11.17
CA GLU A 37 12.33 3.95 -12.16
C GLU A 37 11.73 5.36 -12.17
N ARG A 38 10.51 5.52 -11.63
CA ARG A 38 9.78 6.78 -11.65
C ARG A 38 8.85 6.92 -10.45
N GLY A 39 8.86 8.11 -9.84
CA GLY A 39 7.89 8.51 -8.83
C GLY A 39 8.00 7.72 -7.52
N GLU A 40 9.23 7.35 -7.14
CA GLU A 40 9.51 6.69 -5.86
C GLU A 40 9.11 7.59 -4.69
N GLY A 41 8.53 6.98 -3.66
CA GLY A 41 8.22 7.65 -2.41
C GLY A 41 7.26 6.83 -1.56
N CYS A 42 6.54 7.53 -0.69
CA CYS A 42 5.50 6.96 0.15
C CYS A 42 4.25 7.85 0.10
N CYS A 43 3.10 7.28 0.47
CA CYS A 43 1.86 8.03 0.70
C CYS A 43 1.18 7.53 1.98
N GLU A 44 0.45 8.41 2.65
CA GLU A 44 -0.45 8.04 3.74
C GLU A 44 -1.86 7.85 3.18
N ALA A 45 -2.42 6.66 3.41
CA ALA A 45 -3.74 6.31 2.95
C ALA A 45 -4.79 7.17 3.67
N GLN A 46 -5.60 7.87 2.89
CA GLN A 46 -6.78 8.57 3.37
C GLN A 46 -7.88 7.58 3.79
N PRO A 47 -8.91 8.02 4.54
CA PRO A 47 -10.05 7.16 4.86
C PRO A 47 -10.64 6.51 3.61
N GLY A 48 -10.71 5.19 3.59
CA GLY A 48 -11.20 4.41 2.45
C GLY A 48 -10.11 3.94 1.47
N GLU A 49 -8.91 4.51 1.52
CA GLU A 49 -7.78 4.06 0.72
C GLU A 49 -7.10 2.81 1.30
N LYS A 50 -6.49 2.03 0.41
CA LYS A 50 -5.63 0.88 0.75
C LYS A 50 -4.32 0.98 -0.01
N CYS A 51 -3.32 0.24 0.45
CA CYS A 51 -2.10 0.08 -0.32
C CYS A 51 -2.36 -0.86 -1.51
N ALA A 52 -2.10 -0.37 -2.72
CA ALA A 52 -2.30 -1.08 -3.97
C ALA A 52 -0.96 -1.39 -4.65
N SER A 53 -0.89 -2.54 -5.32
CA SER A 53 0.11 -2.81 -6.35
C SER A 53 -0.56 -3.32 -7.62
N LEU A 54 -0.17 -2.77 -8.77
CA LEU A 54 -0.63 -3.18 -10.09
C LEU A 54 0.57 -3.68 -10.90
N ILE A 55 0.56 -4.95 -11.27
CA ILE A 55 1.72 -5.62 -11.86
C ILE A 55 1.33 -6.19 -13.22
N THR A 56 2.08 -5.86 -14.25
CA THR A 56 1.92 -6.40 -15.60
C THR A 56 2.93 -7.52 -15.82
N TYR A 57 2.43 -8.69 -16.20
CA TYR A 57 3.21 -9.86 -16.55
C TYR A 57 3.09 -10.16 -18.04
N LYS A 58 4.15 -10.75 -18.60
CA LYS A 58 4.17 -11.40 -19.91
C LYS A 58 4.91 -12.72 -19.75
N ASP A 59 4.31 -13.82 -20.21
CA ASP A 59 4.87 -15.17 -20.08
C ASP A 59 5.27 -15.51 -18.63
N GLY A 60 4.42 -15.11 -17.67
CA GLY A 60 4.65 -15.31 -16.23
C GLY A 60 5.71 -14.42 -15.59
N LYS A 61 6.40 -13.55 -16.35
CA LYS A 61 7.46 -12.67 -15.86
C LYS A 61 6.96 -11.24 -15.70
N ILE A 62 7.31 -10.61 -14.59
CA ILE A 62 7.06 -9.18 -14.37
C ILE A 62 7.71 -8.39 -15.50
N GLN A 63 6.92 -7.52 -16.14
CA GLN A 63 7.41 -6.55 -17.11
C GLN A 63 7.62 -5.20 -16.43
N PHE A 64 6.60 -4.74 -15.71
CA PHE A 64 6.61 -3.53 -14.91
C PHE A 64 5.41 -3.51 -13.97
N GLY A 65 5.37 -2.56 -13.05
CA GLY A 65 4.18 -2.30 -12.25
C GLY A 65 4.20 -0.95 -11.56
N SER A 66 3.22 -0.70 -10.71
CA SER A 66 3.08 0.54 -9.92
C SER A 66 2.54 0.24 -8.52
N GLN A 67 2.76 1.19 -7.61
CA GLN A 67 2.40 1.11 -6.19
C GLN A 67 1.83 2.45 -5.74
N ARG A 68 0.73 2.45 -5.00
CA ARG A 68 0.06 3.68 -4.53
C ARG A 68 -0.92 3.43 -3.38
N CYS A 69 -1.34 4.50 -2.74
CA CYS A 69 -2.61 4.57 -2.01
C CYS A 69 -3.74 4.63 -3.06
N ALA A 70 -4.77 3.82 -2.89
CA ALA A 70 -5.90 3.78 -3.82
C ALA A 70 -7.22 3.56 -3.08
N ASP A 71 -8.19 4.39 -3.40
CA ASP A 71 -9.61 4.25 -3.07
C ASP A 71 -10.26 3.13 -3.90
N LEU A 72 -9.92 3.05 -5.19
CA LEU A 72 -10.30 1.98 -6.10
C LEU A 72 -9.22 0.90 -6.11
N CYS A 73 -9.38 -0.08 -5.21
CA CYS A 73 -8.48 -1.23 -5.11
C CYS A 73 -9.27 -2.54 -5.06
N TYR A 74 -9.10 -3.38 -6.09
CA TYR A 74 -9.66 -4.72 -6.18
C TYR A 74 -8.55 -5.77 -6.31
N ARG A 75 -8.71 -6.92 -5.64
CA ARG A 75 -7.80 -8.06 -5.82
C ARG A 75 -8.27 -8.88 -7.01
N GLY A 76 -7.50 -8.89 -8.08
CA GLY A 76 -7.84 -9.69 -9.26
C GLY A 76 -6.81 -9.63 -10.36
N THR A 77 -7.15 -10.33 -11.43
CA THR A 77 -6.31 -10.51 -12.61
C THR A 77 -7.14 -10.23 -13.85
N VAL A 78 -6.56 -9.50 -14.81
CA VAL A 78 -7.13 -9.24 -16.13
C VAL A 78 -6.13 -9.71 -17.18
N GLU A 79 -6.60 -10.44 -18.18
CA GLU A 79 -5.78 -10.87 -19.31
C GLU A 79 -6.16 -10.07 -20.56
N ASN A 80 -5.17 -9.50 -21.24
CA ASN A 80 -5.39 -8.75 -22.48
C ASN A 80 -4.14 -8.80 -23.37
N GLY A 81 -4.27 -9.21 -24.63
CA GLY A 81 -3.19 -9.18 -25.61
C GLY A 81 -1.92 -9.96 -25.21
N GLY A 82 -2.07 -11.08 -24.49
CA GLY A 82 -0.94 -11.86 -23.98
C GLY A 82 -0.25 -11.26 -22.75
N LEU A 83 -0.81 -10.19 -22.17
CA LEU A 83 -0.41 -9.63 -20.89
C LEU A 83 -1.38 -10.06 -19.80
N THR A 84 -0.84 -10.35 -18.62
CA THR A 84 -1.62 -10.60 -17.41
C THR A 84 -1.40 -9.43 -16.46
N ILE A 85 -2.46 -8.69 -16.12
CA ILE A 85 -2.41 -7.53 -15.23
C ILE A 85 -3.03 -7.96 -13.90
N LYS A 86 -2.24 -7.94 -12.82
CA LYS A 86 -2.67 -8.33 -11.47
C LYS A 86 -2.71 -7.11 -10.56
N MET A 87 -3.84 -6.87 -9.92
CA MET A 87 -3.97 -5.89 -8.85
C MET A 87 -4.01 -6.60 -7.49
N ASN A 88 -3.20 -6.16 -6.54
CA ASN A 88 -3.25 -6.59 -5.15
C ASN A 88 -3.55 -5.39 -4.24
N CYS A 89 -4.27 -5.68 -3.16
CA CYS A 89 -4.70 -4.70 -2.17
C CYS A 89 -4.39 -5.22 -0.77
N CYS A 90 -3.91 -4.33 0.10
CA CYS A 90 -3.63 -4.65 1.50
C CYS A 90 -3.77 -3.42 2.40
N SER A 91 -4.14 -3.66 3.66
CA SER A 91 -4.31 -2.62 4.69
C SER A 91 -3.92 -3.12 6.09
N HIS A 92 -3.24 -4.27 6.19
CA HIS A 92 -2.96 -4.92 7.47
C HIS A 92 -1.69 -4.40 8.16
N ARG A 93 -0.83 -3.68 7.43
CA ARG A 93 0.38 -3.00 7.94
C ARG A 93 0.90 -2.01 6.91
N SER A 94 1.68 -1.03 7.34
CA SER A 94 2.40 -0.13 6.44
C SER A 94 3.36 -0.88 5.50
N PHE A 95 3.55 -0.34 4.30
CA PHE A 95 4.42 -0.88 3.24
C PHE A 95 4.09 -2.31 2.79
N CYS A 96 2.83 -2.71 2.92
CA CYS A 96 2.39 -4.07 2.56
C CYS A 96 2.29 -4.32 1.05
N ASN A 97 2.34 -3.28 0.21
CA ASN A 97 2.15 -3.35 -1.25
C ASN A 97 3.45 -3.58 -2.04
N LYS A 98 4.40 -4.35 -1.50
CA LYS A 98 5.60 -4.76 -2.24
C LYS A 98 5.22 -5.68 -3.43
N PRO A 99 5.93 -5.60 -4.58
CA PRO A 99 5.81 -6.63 -5.59
C PRO A 99 6.27 -7.96 -4.99
N TYR A 100 5.46 -9.01 -5.11
CA TYR A 100 5.94 -10.36 -4.81
C TYR A 100 6.75 -10.87 -6.01
N PRO A 101 7.89 -11.56 -5.77
CA PRO A 101 8.58 -12.29 -6.83
C PRO A 101 7.68 -13.36 -7.46
#